data_AF-A0A2N2PPI8-F1
#
_entry.id   AF-A0A2N2PPI8-F1
#
_cell.length_a   1.000
_cell.length_b   1.000
_cell.length_c   1.000
_cell.angle_alpha   90.00
_cell.angle_beta   90.00
_cell.angle_gamma   90.00
#
_symmetry.space_group_name_H-M   'P 1'
#
loop_
_entity.id
_entity.type
_entity.pdbx_description
1 polymer ?
#
loop_
_entity_poly.entity_id
_entity_poly.type
_entity_poly.pdbx_seq_one_letter_code
_entity_poly.pdbx_strand_id
1 'polypeptide(L)' 'MDESIPALKKDTLTVIDDRNPNSDTETVQLSNFSMFENRETGEIELYLTRYGERPDWRMADAYKYTITLF' A
#
# COMPACT_ATOMS: atom_id res chain seq x y z
N MET A 1 -11.86 1.89 14.20
CA MET A 1 -11.56 0.66 14.95
C MET A 1 -12.70 0.38 15.93
N ASP A 2 -13.07 -0.88 16.14
CA ASP A 2 -13.84 -1.29 17.32
C ASP A 2 -12.82 -1.67 18.40
N GLU A 3 -12.89 -1.09 19.59
CA GLU A 3 -11.92 -1.34 20.66
C GLU A 3 -12.33 -2.50 21.57
N SER A 4 -13.55 -3.03 21.42
CA SER A 4 -14.07 -4.17 22.19
C SER A 4 -13.72 -5.52 21.57
N ILE A 5 -13.45 -5.55 20.26
CA ILE A 5 -13.09 -6.73 19.48
C ILE A 5 -12.03 -6.35 18.45
N PRO A 6 -11.16 -7.27 17.98
CA PRO A 6 -10.16 -6.96 16.97
C PRO A 6 -10.81 -6.83 15.57
N ALA A 7 -11.51 -5.71 15.34
CA ALA A 7 -12.25 -5.45 14.10
C ALA A 7 -12.11 -4.01 13.61
N LEU A 8 -12.19 -3.85 12.30
CA LEU A 8 -12.31 -2.56 11.63
C LEU A 8 -13.79 -2.28 11.30
N LYS A 9 -14.19 -1.01 11.40
CA LYS A 9 -15.49 -0.58 10.87
C LYS A 9 -15.39 -0.62 9.35
N LYS A 10 -16.34 -1.27 8.68
CA LYS A 10 -16.27 -1.50 7.23
C LYS A 10 -16.10 -0.20 6.44
N ASP A 11 -16.82 0.85 6.83
CA ASP A 11 -16.80 2.15 6.16
C ASP A 11 -15.52 2.96 6.44
N THR A 12 -14.63 2.46 7.29
CA THR A 12 -13.31 3.06 7.55
C THR A 12 -12.17 2.39 6.78
N LEU A 13 -12.49 1.40 5.95
CA LEU A 13 -11.53 0.74 5.07
C LEU A 13 -11.36 1.55 3.78
N THR A 14 -10.12 1.90 3.48
CA THR A 14 -9.73 2.54 2.20
C THR A 14 -8.68 1.68 1.52
N VAL A 15 -8.83 1.49 0.21
CA VAL A 15 -7.81 0.85 -0.65
C VAL A 15 -6.88 1.94 -1.18
N ILE A 16 -5.60 1.86 -0.84
CA ILE A 16 -4.56 2.77 -1.34
C ILE A 16 -4.02 2.28 -2.68
N ASP A 17 -3.89 0.96 -2.83
CA ASP A 17 -3.33 0.33 -3.99
C ASP A 17 -3.86 -1.10 -4.17
N ASP A 18 -4.01 -1.53 -5.43
CA ASP A 18 -4.45 -2.87 -5.83
C ASP A 18 -3.84 -3.25 -7.19
N ARG A 19 -4.00 -4.52 -7.59
CA ARG A 19 -3.63 -4.99 -8.91
C ARG A 19 -4.51 -4.31 -9.97
N ASN A 20 -3.88 -3.72 -10.97
CA ASN A 20 -4.56 -3.27 -12.18
C ASN A 20 -4.57 -4.41 -13.22
N PRO A 21 -5.72 -5.04 -13.50
CA PRO A 21 -5.79 -6.18 -14.42
C PRO A 21 -5.44 -5.83 -15.88
N ASN A 22 -5.43 -4.54 -16.25
CA ASN A 22 -5.13 -4.10 -17.60
C ASN A 22 -3.63 -3.83 -17.84
N SER A 23 -2.86 -3.58 -16.78
CA SER A 23 -1.43 -3.24 -16.88
C SER A 23 -0.51 -4.23 -16.17
N ASP A 24 -0.98 -4.84 -15.08
CA ASP A 24 -0.14 -5.67 -14.22
C ASP A 24 -0.25 -7.13 -14.62
N THR A 25 0.85 -7.86 -14.42
CA THR A 25 0.80 -9.32 -14.51
C THR A 25 -0.12 -9.92 -13.44
N GLU A 26 -0.54 -11.16 -13.65
CA GLU A 26 -1.30 -11.94 -12.65
C GLU A 26 -0.47 -12.29 -11.40
N THR A 27 0.86 -12.15 -11.49
CA THR A 27 1.80 -12.51 -10.43
C THR A 27 2.27 -11.33 -9.60
N VAL A 28 1.70 -10.12 -9.81
CA VAL A 28 2.09 -8.94 -9.04
C VAL A 28 1.86 -9.16 -7.55
N GLN A 29 2.84 -8.75 -6.75
CA GLN A 29 2.79 -8.79 -5.30
C GLN A 29 3.09 -7.40 -4.76
N LEU A 30 2.24 -6.92 -3.85
CA LEU A 30 2.49 -5.73 -3.05
C LEU A 30 3.32 -6.16 -1.83
N SER A 31 4.65 -6.22 -2.00
CA SER A 31 5.56 -6.79 -0.99
C SER A 31 6.75 -5.88 -0.71
N ASN A 32 7.55 -6.25 0.30
CA ASN A 32 8.71 -5.48 0.74
C ASN A 32 8.39 -4.00 0.96
N PHE A 33 7.59 -3.75 2.01
CA PHE A 33 7.11 -2.42 2.33
C PHE A 33 7.65 -1.91 3.66
N SER A 34 7.74 -0.59 3.77
CA SER A 34 8.00 0.12 5.02
C SER A 34 6.94 1.19 5.19
N MET A 35 6.34 1.27 6.38
CA MET A 35 5.33 2.27 6.71
C MET A 35 5.67 2.93 8.03
N PHE A 36 5.65 4.26 8.04
CA PHE A 36 5.93 5.05 9.23
C PHE A 36 5.23 6.41 9.16
N GLU A 37 5.03 7.01 10.33
CA GLU A 37 4.53 8.37 10.44
C GLU A 37 5.72 9.35 10.46
N ASN A 38 5.65 10.37 9.62
CA ASN A 38 6.55 11.51 9.69
C ASN A 38 6.15 12.39 10.89
N ARG A 39 7.02 12.48 11.89
CA ARG A 39 6.74 13.20 13.14
C ARG A 39 6.63 14.72 12.99
N GLU A 40 7.19 15.30 11.94
CA GLU A 40 7.14 16.74 11.69
C GLU A 40 5.85 17.13 10.96
N THR A 41 5.38 16.30 10.04
CA THR A 41 4.20 16.59 9.20
C THR A 41 2.93 15.87 9.63
N GLY A 42 3.04 14.79 10.42
CA GLY A 42 1.93 13.89 10.77
C GLY A 42 1.47 12.99 9.61
N GLU A 43 2.18 13.01 8.49
CA GLU A 43 1.83 12.19 7.33
C GLU A 43 2.24 10.73 7.53
N ILE A 44 1.41 9.80 7.07
CA ILE A 44 1.80 8.40 6.96
C ILE A 44 2.50 8.21 5.62
N GLU A 45 3.76 7.77 5.65
CA GLU A 45 4.52 7.39 4.47
C GLU A 45 4.53 5.88 4.30
N LEU A 46 4.20 5.39 3.10
CA LEU A 46 4.31 3.99 2.71
C LEU A 46 5.25 3.89 1.50
N TYR A 47 6.32 3.11 1.65
CA TYR A 47 7.21 2.71 0.57
C TYR A 47 6.88 1.26 0.22
N LEU A 48 6.60 0.99 -1.05
CA LEU A 48 6.09 -0.30 -1.50
C LEU A 48 6.77 -0.74 -2.79
N THR A 49 7.26 -1.98 -2.82
CA THR A 49 7.73 -2.60 -4.07
C THR A 49 6.59 -3.38 -4.71
N ARG A 50 6.28 -3.10 -5.99
CA ARG A 50 5.29 -3.87 -6.75
C ARG A 50 5.97 -5.03 -7.49
N TYR A 51 6.44 -6.01 -6.74
CA TYR A 51 7.21 -7.13 -7.29
C TYR A 51 6.41 -7.91 -8.34
N GLY A 52 7.00 -8.15 -9.51
CA GLY A 52 6.31 -8.87 -10.58
C GLY A 52 5.21 -8.07 -11.29
N GLU A 53 5.11 -6.75 -11.11
CA GLU A 53 4.12 -5.93 -11.85
C GLU A 53 4.35 -5.97 -13.37
N ARG A 54 5.59 -6.25 -13.81
CA ARG A 54 6.00 -6.43 -15.22
C ARG A 54 6.44 -7.88 -15.49
N PRO A 55 6.47 -8.33 -16.78
CA PRO A 55 6.90 -9.69 -17.13
C PRO A 55 8.31 -10.06 -16.64
N ASP A 56 9.24 -9.10 -16.65
CA ASP A 56 10.52 -9.26 -15.96
C ASP A 56 10.38 -8.79 -14.51
N TRP A 57 10.29 -9.74 -13.58
CA TRP A 57 10.04 -9.47 -12.16
C TRP A 57 11.10 -8.57 -11.50
N ARG A 58 12.31 -8.50 -12.06
CA ARG A 58 13.42 -7.67 -11.54
C ARG A 58 13.20 -6.19 -11.82
N MET A 59 12.32 -5.86 -12.77
CA MET A 59 12.04 -4.49 -13.23
C MET A 59 10.89 -3.85 -12.45
N ALA A 60 10.74 -4.20 -11.17
CA ALA A 60 9.72 -3.63 -10.29
C ALA A 60 10.14 -2.24 -9.79
N ASP A 61 9.19 -1.32 -9.78
CA ASP A 61 9.40 0.01 -9.25
C ASP A 61 9.13 0.05 -7.74
N ALA A 62 9.76 1.00 -7.05
CA ALA A 62 9.48 1.32 -5.65
C ALA A 62 8.61 2.57 -5.59
N TYR A 63 7.37 2.42 -5.12
CA TYR A 63 6.39 3.49 -5.02
C TYR A 63 6.44 4.11 -3.62
N LYS A 64 6.26 5.44 -3.55
CA LYS A 64 6.00 6.17 -2.30
C LYS A 64 4.57 6.69 -2.32
N TYR A 65 3.81 6.34 -1.29
CA TYR A 65 2.51 6.92 -0.99
C TYR A 65 2.63 7.82 0.24
N THR A 66 2.12 9.05 0.14
CA THR A 66 1.98 9.97 1.28
C THR A 66 0.50 10.11 1.59
N ILE A 67 0.10 9.70 2.79
CA ILE A 67 -1.29 9.64 3.23
C ILE A 67 -1.51 10.69 4.32
N THR A 68 -2.53 11.52 4.12
CA THR A 68 -2.99 12.51 5.10
C THR A 68 -4.31 12.06 5.72
N LEU A 69 -4.41 12.16 7.04
CA LEU A 69 -5.63 11.87 7.79
C LEU A 69 -6.24 13.21 8.20
N PHE A 70 -7.44 13.51 7.69
CA PHE A 70 -8.20 14.73 8.00
C PHE A 70 -9.16 14.51 9.18
#